data_AF-A0A1C6ENJ9-F1
#
_entry.id   AF-A0A1C6ENJ9-F1
#
_cell.length_a   1.000
_cell.length_b   1.000
_cell.length_c   1.000
_cell.angle_alpha   90.00
_cell.angle_beta   90.00
_cell.angle_gamma   90.00
#
_symmetry.space_group_name_H-M   'P 1'
#
loop_
_entity.id
_entity.type
_entity.pdbx_description
1 polymer ?
#
loop_
_entity_poly.entity_id
_entity_poly.type
_entity_poly.pdbx_seq_one_letter_code
_entity_poly.pdbx_strand_id
1 'polypeptide(L)'
;MALSYEFSIGSVRAKEKNLFTNSDIEHMLGCENVNELCRYLSDKGYGEGDDIEDILKSHSENVWEYLKRTAPDFAIFKPFFYLNDLHNLKAVLKGTLSNRPYSQLLVKPCTFSEETLKQAVENRKFSLLGEELSAPCDKAYEILAHTGDARLSDAVLDRAFMELILKTSEKSDSEFMSEYFKATVFYNNVKTAIRGAKADCDRDFLKIAICDVQDFPRSRVIEASVKGLEPTLDVLSKISAYGCNKAVEEYKASPSAFEKFVDNRLMSLAKEKCKRSGDGADPITGYLIASETEKKVIHIIASGIRTKTNYETVKERLREVYG
;
A
#
# COMPACT_ATOMS: atom_id res chain seq x y z
N MET A 1 10.59 -8.42 30.91
CA MET A 1 9.32 -9.16 30.75
C MET A 1 9.03 -9.16 29.26
N ALA A 2 8.83 -10.33 28.64
CA ALA A 2 8.45 -10.36 27.23
C ALA A 2 7.10 -9.64 27.07
N LEU A 3 6.96 -8.78 26.06
CA LEU A 3 5.68 -8.13 25.75
C LEU A 3 4.65 -9.22 25.43
N SER A 4 3.44 -9.08 25.95
CA SER A 4 2.33 -9.99 25.63
C SER A 4 1.34 -9.31 24.70
N TYR A 5 0.58 -10.09 23.92
CA TYR A 5 -0.44 -9.52 23.05
C TYR A 5 -1.55 -8.83 23.85
N GLU A 6 -1.90 -9.32 25.05
CA GLU A 6 -2.91 -8.70 25.91
C GLU A 6 -2.52 -7.29 26.34
N PHE A 7 -1.26 -7.08 26.75
CA PHE A 7 -0.74 -5.74 27.03
C PHE A 7 -0.81 -4.84 25.80
N SER A 8 -0.39 -5.39 24.67
CA SER A 8 -0.30 -4.66 23.39
C SER A 8 -1.66 -4.20 22.90
N ILE A 9 -2.66 -5.08 23.00
CA ILE A 9 -4.06 -4.80 22.67
C ILE A 9 -4.57 -3.70 23.59
N GLY A 10 -4.41 -3.82 24.91
CA GLY A 10 -4.83 -2.78 25.86
C GLY A 10 -4.21 -1.40 25.55
N SER A 11 -2.91 -1.38 25.23
CA SER A 11 -2.20 -0.17 24.81
C SER A 11 -2.75 0.41 23.50
N VAL A 12 -2.96 -0.44 22.48
CA VAL A 12 -3.51 0.00 21.18
C VAL A 12 -4.92 0.53 21.32
N ARG A 13 -5.80 -0.13 22.09
CA ARG A 13 -7.17 0.37 22.34
C ARG A 13 -7.18 1.74 23.00
N ALA A 14 -6.19 2.04 23.85
CA ALA A 14 -6.05 3.38 24.41
C ALA A 14 -5.65 4.41 23.35
N LYS A 15 -4.77 4.05 22.41
CA LYS A 15 -4.33 4.90 21.29
C LYS A 15 -5.39 5.08 20.19
N GLU A 16 -6.25 4.09 19.96
CA GLU A 16 -7.33 4.16 18.97
C GLU A 16 -8.31 5.31 19.24
N LYS A 17 -8.42 5.77 20.49
CA LYS A 17 -9.24 6.94 20.86
C LYS A 17 -8.75 8.25 20.25
N ASN A 18 -7.50 8.30 19.79
CA ASN A 18 -6.89 9.49 19.19
C ASN A 18 -6.96 9.47 17.66
N LEU A 19 -7.43 8.37 17.06
CA LEU A 19 -7.63 8.28 15.62
C LEU A 19 -8.72 9.25 15.16
N PHE A 20 -8.65 9.69 13.91
CA PHE A 20 -9.63 10.57 13.31
C PHE A 20 -11.00 9.91 13.24
N THR A 21 -11.97 10.66 13.73
CA THR A 21 -13.40 10.42 13.56
C THR A 21 -13.90 11.17 12.33
N ASN A 22 -15.11 10.85 11.86
CA ASN A 22 -15.76 11.64 10.79
C ASN A 22 -15.87 13.13 11.15
N SER A 23 -16.04 13.48 12.43
CA SER A 23 -16.06 14.89 12.86
C SER A 23 -14.72 15.59 12.65
N ASP A 24 -13.61 14.87 12.84
CA ASP A 24 -12.27 15.42 12.60
C ASP A 24 -12.05 15.67 11.11
N ILE A 25 -12.54 14.76 10.27
CA ILE A 25 -12.50 14.90 8.81
C ILE A 25 -13.28 16.13 8.34
N GLU A 26 -14.49 16.30 8.85
CA GLU A 26 -15.32 17.47 8.52
C GLU A 26 -14.67 18.78 8.97
N HIS A 27 -14.01 18.79 10.13
CA HIS A 27 -13.26 19.96 10.58
C HIS A 27 -12.08 20.26 9.66
N MET A 28 -11.29 19.25 9.27
CA MET A 28 -10.15 19.43 8.36
C MET A 28 -10.59 19.90 6.96
N LEU A 29 -11.73 19.43 6.46
CA LEU A 29 -12.32 19.90 5.21
C LEU A 29 -12.75 21.38 5.26
N GLY A 30 -13.06 21.88 6.45
CA GLY A 30 -13.46 23.27 6.68
C GLY A 30 -12.28 24.26 6.78
N CYS A 31 -11.03 23.79 6.81
CA CYS A 31 -9.86 24.68 6.86
C CYS A 31 -9.70 25.48 5.56
N GLU A 32 -9.52 26.79 5.66
CA GLU A 32 -9.43 27.67 4.50
C GLU A 32 -8.05 27.62 3.82
N ASN A 33 -7.02 27.25 4.59
CA ASN A 33 -5.63 27.24 4.14
C ASN A 33 -4.82 26.16 4.89
N VAL A 34 -3.62 25.87 4.37
CA VAL A 34 -2.75 24.82 4.91
C VAL A 34 -2.29 25.14 6.34
N ASN A 35 -2.13 26.41 6.71
CA ASN A 35 -1.69 26.78 8.06
C ASN A 35 -2.76 26.45 9.11
N GLU A 36 -4.04 26.64 8.80
CA GLU A 36 -5.14 26.21 9.66
C GLU A 36 -5.18 24.70 9.82
N LEU A 37 -4.96 23.95 8.74
CA LEU A 37 -4.85 22.49 8.79
C LEU A 37 -3.69 22.04 9.69
N CYS A 38 -2.49 22.64 9.53
CA CYS A 38 -1.34 22.34 10.39
C CYS A 38 -1.61 22.64 11.87
N ARG A 39 -2.25 23.78 12.17
CA ARG A 39 -2.65 24.14 13.55
C ARG A 39 -3.61 23.14 14.13
N TYR A 40 -4.65 22.76 13.40
CA TYR A 40 -5.61 21.76 13.85
C TYR A 40 -4.96 20.41 14.15
N LEU A 41 -4.08 19.93 13.26
CA LEU A 41 -3.33 18.69 13.47
C LEU A 41 -2.42 18.76 14.70
N SER A 42 -1.77 19.90 14.91
CA SER A 42 -0.91 20.15 16.07
C SER A 42 -1.70 20.20 17.37
N ASP A 43 -2.84 20.90 17.39
CA ASP A 43 -3.73 21.00 18.56
C ASP A 43 -4.31 19.65 18.97
N LYS A 44 -4.57 18.78 17.99
CA LYS A 44 -4.98 17.38 18.24
C LYS A 44 -3.82 16.49 18.72
N GLY A 45 -2.58 16.98 18.65
CA GLY A 45 -1.39 16.21 18.95
C GLY A 45 -1.13 15.09 17.93
N TYR A 46 -1.51 15.29 16.66
CA TYR A 46 -1.32 14.29 15.62
C TYR A 46 0.16 14.09 15.28
N GLY A 47 0.89 15.19 15.07
CA GLY A 47 2.33 15.18 14.78
C GLY A 47 2.91 16.59 14.95
N GLU A 48 4.23 16.69 14.90
CA GLU A 48 4.97 17.94 15.10
C GLU A 48 5.59 18.41 13.78
N GLY A 49 5.57 19.72 13.51
CA GLY A 49 6.16 20.31 12.32
C GLY A 49 5.51 21.63 11.92
N ASP A 50 6.17 22.38 11.05
CA ASP A 50 5.67 23.67 10.54
C ASP A 50 4.83 23.50 9.25
N ASP A 51 5.01 22.38 8.54
CA ASP A 51 4.23 22.03 7.35
C ASP A 51 3.67 20.60 7.42
N ILE A 52 2.82 20.26 6.44
CA ILE A 52 2.13 18.98 6.37
C ILE A 52 3.10 17.80 6.27
N GLU A 53 4.18 17.93 5.50
CA GLU A 53 5.12 16.81 5.31
C GLU A 53 5.90 16.54 6.60
N ASP A 54 6.31 17.59 7.32
CA ASP A 54 6.97 17.44 8.62
C ASP A 54 6.04 16.82 9.67
N ILE A 55 4.78 17.28 9.76
CA ILE A 55 3.77 16.71 10.66
C ILE A 55 3.55 15.22 10.36
N LEU A 56 3.37 14.87 9.09
CA LEU A 56 3.14 13.48 8.68
C LEU A 56 4.36 12.59 8.94
N LYS A 57 5.56 13.12 8.72
CA LYS A 57 6.82 12.42 9.03
C LYS A 57 6.97 12.18 10.52
N SER A 58 6.79 13.20 11.35
CA SER A 58 6.85 13.11 12.81
C SER A 58 5.80 12.11 13.34
N HIS A 59 4.55 12.18 12.87
CA HIS A 59 3.52 11.20 13.21
C HIS A 59 3.94 9.77 12.83
N SER A 60 4.47 9.59 11.62
CA SER A 60 4.94 8.29 11.15
C SER A 60 6.03 7.71 12.05
N GLU A 61 7.03 8.51 12.39
CA GLU A 61 8.13 8.11 13.28
C GLU A 61 7.60 7.69 14.65
N ASN A 62 6.72 8.50 15.24
CA ASN A 62 6.07 8.23 16.53
C ASN A 62 5.25 6.92 16.52
N VAL A 63 4.49 6.67 15.45
CA VAL A 63 3.72 5.43 15.31
C VAL A 63 4.66 4.23 15.22
N TRP A 64 5.75 4.32 14.47
CA TRP A 64 6.70 3.21 14.34
C TRP A 64 7.48 2.94 15.63
N GLU A 65 7.90 3.98 16.35
CA GLU A 65 8.51 3.82 17.67
C GLU A 65 7.54 3.18 18.67
N TYR A 66 6.29 3.61 18.66
CA TYR A 66 5.23 3.02 19.46
C TYR A 66 5.02 1.54 19.14
N LEU A 67 4.90 1.18 17.86
CA LEU A 67 4.70 -0.20 17.42
C LEU A 67 5.90 -1.08 17.77
N LYS A 68 7.15 -0.59 17.61
CA LYS A 68 8.37 -1.32 18.00
C LYS A 68 8.42 -1.61 19.50
N ARG A 69 7.96 -0.68 20.33
CA ARG A 69 7.94 -0.83 21.80
C ARG A 69 6.80 -1.71 22.28
N THR A 70 5.74 -1.86 21.49
CA THR A 70 4.48 -2.46 21.96
C THR A 70 4.26 -3.84 21.35
N ALA A 71 4.65 -4.10 20.11
CA ALA A 71 4.41 -5.39 19.46
C ALA A 71 5.32 -6.51 20.05
N PRO A 72 4.75 -7.65 20.49
CA PRO A 72 5.51 -8.80 20.95
C PRO A 72 6.42 -9.40 19.88
N ASP A 73 5.87 -9.53 18.67
CA ASP A 73 6.61 -9.87 17.46
C ASP A 73 6.47 -8.76 16.44
N PHE A 74 7.59 -8.09 16.16
CA PHE A 74 7.63 -7.00 15.19
C PHE A 74 7.63 -7.52 13.73
N ALA A 75 7.93 -8.81 13.51
CA ALA A 75 7.94 -9.40 12.18
C ALA A 75 6.55 -9.42 11.53
N ILE A 76 5.47 -9.29 12.31
CA ILE A 76 4.10 -9.17 11.78
C ILE A 76 3.94 -8.01 10.79
N PHE A 77 4.74 -6.94 10.92
CA PHE A 77 4.65 -5.78 10.02
C PHE A 77 5.45 -5.94 8.73
N LYS A 78 6.25 -7.00 8.58
CA LYS A 78 7.15 -7.20 7.44
C LYS A 78 6.46 -7.13 6.07
N PRO A 79 5.23 -7.68 5.88
CA PRO A 79 4.49 -7.51 4.63
C PRO A 79 4.24 -6.04 4.23
N PHE A 80 4.05 -5.14 5.20
CA PHE A 80 3.90 -3.70 4.92
C PHE A 80 5.23 -3.07 4.48
N PHE A 81 6.36 -3.49 5.06
CA PHE A 81 7.68 -2.99 4.66
C PHE A 81 8.01 -3.37 3.23
N TYR A 82 7.61 -4.56 2.79
CA TYR A 82 7.84 -5.01 1.42
C TYR A 82 7.17 -4.12 0.36
N LEU A 83 6.07 -3.44 0.69
CA LEU A 83 5.47 -2.45 -0.21
C LEU A 83 6.40 -1.25 -0.43
N ASN A 84 7.07 -0.79 0.63
CA ASN A 84 8.06 0.28 0.55
C ASN A 84 9.37 -0.21 -0.09
N ASP A 85 9.81 -1.43 0.24
CA ASP A 85 11.00 -2.05 -0.34
C ASP A 85 10.89 -2.21 -1.86
N LEU A 86 9.70 -2.56 -2.37
CA LEU A 86 9.42 -2.62 -3.82
C LEU A 86 9.61 -1.26 -4.49
N HIS A 87 9.04 -0.20 -3.92
CA HIS A 87 9.22 1.17 -4.41
C HIS A 87 10.69 1.59 -4.37
N ASN A 88 11.36 1.36 -3.23
CA ASN A 88 12.76 1.70 -3.04
C ASN A 88 13.67 0.97 -4.02
N LEU A 89 13.49 -0.34 -4.21
CA LEU A 89 14.27 -1.12 -5.17
C LEU A 89 14.08 -0.60 -6.60
N LYS A 90 12.84 -0.28 -7.00
CA LYS A 90 12.58 0.32 -8.32
C LYS A 90 13.27 1.67 -8.48
N ALA A 91 13.26 2.51 -7.46
CA ALA A 91 13.94 3.81 -7.46
C ALA A 91 15.46 3.66 -7.58
N VAL A 92 16.07 2.79 -6.75
CA VAL A 92 17.51 2.51 -6.77
C VAL A 92 17.93 1.90 -8.10
N LEU A 93 17.19 0.90 -8.61
CA LEU A 93 17.49 0.23 -9.87
C LEU A 93 17.48 1.21 -11.06
N LYS A 94 16.39 1.95 -11.22
CA LYS A 94 16.25 2.94 -12.31
C LYS A 94 17.23 4.09 -12.15
N GLY A 95 17.39 4.60 -10.94
CA GLY A 95 18.30 5.70 -10.65
C GLY A 95 19.76 5.32 -10.93
N THR A 96 20.18 4.12 -10.53
CA THR A 96 21.54 3.61 -10.79
C THR A 96 21.78 3.44 -12.29
N LEU A 97 20.88 2.75 -13.01
CA LEU A 97 21.04 2.50 -14.45
C LEU A 97 20.92 3.76 -15.31
N SER A 98 20.24 4.81 -14.82
CA SER A 98 20.13 6.10 -15.52
C SER A 98 21.05 7.19 -14.99
N ASN A 99 21.92 6.88 -14.02
CA ASN A 99 22.79 7.82 -13.32
C ASN A 99 22.05 9.06 -12.78
N ARG A 100 20.93 8.83 -12.09
CA ARG A 100 20.08 9.86 -11.47
C ARG A 100 19.98 9.68 -9.95
N PRO A 101 19.90 10.78 -9.18
CA PRO A 101 19.77 10.71 -7.73
C PRO A 101 18.42 10.12 -7.32
N TYR A 102 18.44 9.17 -6.38
CA TYR A 102 17.25 8.45 -5.91
C TYR A 102 17.06 8.47 -4.39
N SER A 103 18.06 8.85 -3.60
CA SER A 103 18.02 8.77 -2.12
C SER A 103 16.82 9.49 -1.51
N GLN A 104 16.46 10.66 -2.07
CA GLN A 104 15.31 11.46 -1.64
C GLN A 104 13.94 10.84 -1.97
N LEU A 105 13.92 9.81 -2.83
CA LEU A 105 12.70 9.09 -3.22
C LEU A 105 12.44 7.85 -2.33
N LEU A 106 13.40 7.50 -1.47
CA LEU A 106 13.31 6.29 -0.65
C LEU A 106 12.35 6.52 0.53
N VAL A 107 11.49 5.53 0.75
CA VAL A 107 10.45 5.55 1.76
C VAL A 107 10.82 4.63 2.91
N LYS A 108 10.55 5.09 4.14
CA LYS A 108 10.73 4.35 5.38
C LYS A 108 9.38 4.12 6.07
N PRO A 109 9.25 3.06 6.89
CA PRO A 109 10.25 2.02 7.15
C PRO A 109 10.36 1.04 5.98
N CYS A 110 11.48 0.32 5.95
CA CYS A 110 11.83 -0.64 4.91
C CYS A 110 12.64 -1.78 5.53
N THR A 111 12.66 -2.96 4.91
CA THR A 111 13.47 -4.11 5.35
C THR A 111 14.91 -3.94 4.90
N PHE A 112 15.11 -3.43 3.68
CA PHE A 112 16.44 -3.28 3.10
C PHE A 112 16.90 -1.83 3.26
N SER A 113 18.10 -1.63 3.82
CA SER A 113 18.69 -0.30 3.92
C SER A 113 19.05 0.23 2.53
N GLU A 114 19.18 1.56 2.41
CA GLU A 114 19.65 2.19 1.17
C GLU A 114 21.00 1.62 0.72
N GLU A 115 21.93 1.43 1.66
CA GLU A 115 23.24 0.84 1.37
C GLU A 115 23.13 -0.60 0.86
N THR A 116 22.25 -1.42 1.44
CA THR A 116 22.01 -2.79 0.97
C THR A 116 21.44 -2.81 -0.45
N LEU A 117 20.45 -1.95 -0.74
CA LEU A 117 19.86 -1.85 -2.07
C LEU A 117 20.88 -1.37 -3.10
N LYS A 118 21.68 -0.36 -2.74
CA LYS A 118 22.76 0.18 -3.57
C LYS A 118 23.78 -0.90 -3.90
N GLN A 119 24.29 -1.61 -2.90
CA GLN A 119 25.23 -2.71 -3.11
C GLN A 119 24.64 -3.84 -3.97
N ALA A 120 23.36 -4.18 -3.76
CA ALA A 120 22.68 -5.21 -4.54
C ALA A 120 22.58 -4.83 -6.02
N VAL A 121 22.24 -3.58 -6.34
CA VAL A 121 22.08 -3.11 -7.72
C VAL A 121 23.44 -2.85 -8.38
N GLU A 122 24.33 -2.07 -7.76
CA GLU A 122 25.60 -1.65 -8.37
C GLU A 122 26.55 -2.83 -8.63
N ASN A 123 26.59 -3.79 -7.70
CA ASN A 123 27.45 -4.96 -7.82
C ASN A 123 26.71 -6.20 -8.33
N ARG A 124 25.45 -6.04 -8.78
CA ARG A 124 24.57 -7.14 -9.21
C ARG A 124 24.52 -8.29 -8.19
N LYS A 125 24.52 -7.96 -6.89
CA LYS A 125 24.56 -8.90 -5.76
C LYS A 125 23.18 -9.04 -5.11
N PHE A 126 22.20 -9.45 -5.91
CA PHE A 126 20.80 -9.56 -5.46
C PHE A 126 20.54 -10.63 -4.40
N SER A 127 21.49 -11.54 -4.16
CA SER A 127 21.45 -12.47 -3.02
C SER A 127 21.36 -11.77 -1.67
N LEU A 128 21.76 -10.49 -1.58
CA LEU A 128 21.60 -9.66 -0.39
C LEU A 128 20.13 -9.39 -0.03
N LEU A 129 19.20 -9.56 -0.97
CA LEU A 129 17.76 -9.30 -0.78
C LEU A 129 16.97 -10.56 -0.38
N GLY A 130 17.66 -11.70 -0.24
CA GLY A 130 17.04 -12.98 0.09
C GLY A 130 16.80 -13.87 -1.13
N GLU A 131 16.53 -15.14 -0.86
CA GLU A 131 16.40 -16.19 -1.87
C GLU A 131 15.24 -15.91 -2.84
N GLU A 132 14.10 -15.48 -2.32
CA GLU A 132 12.88 -15.21 -3.09
C GLU A 132 13.03 -14.05 -4.07
N LEU A 133 13.90 -13.08 -3.77
CA LEU A 133 14.07 -11.86 -4.57
C LEU A 133 15.30 -11.92 -5.47
N SER A 134 16.29 -12.76 -5.18
CA SER A 134 17.56 -12.77 -5.90
C SER A 134 17.38 -12.92 -7.42
N ALA A 135 16.66 -13.95 -7.87
CA ALA A 135 16.49 -14.22 -9.30
C ALA A 135 15.56 -13.21 -9.99
N PRO A 136 14.38 -12.83 -9.44
CA PRO A 136 13.55 -11.80 -10.05
C PRO A 136 14.22 -10.43 -10.17
N CYS A 137 15.00 -10.01 -9.16
CA CYS A 137 15.71 -8.74 -9.20
C CYS A 137 16.80 -8.73 -10.26
N ASP A 138 17.54 -9.84 -10.38
CA ASP A 138 18.55 -10.00 -11.42
C ASP A 138 17.94 -9.93 -12.83
N LYS A 139 16.82 -10.64 -13.03
CA LYS A 139 16.07 -10.59 -14.28
C LYS A 139 15.56 -9.19 -14.60
N ALA A 140 15.02 -8.46 -13.61
CA ALA A 140 14.55 -7.09 -13.79
C ALA A 140 15.70 -6.15 -14.18
N TYR A 141 16.87 -6.31 -13.54
CA TYR A 141 18.08 -5.59 -13.92
C TYR A 141 18.47 -5.87 -15.37
N GLU A 142 18.54 -7.14 -15.79
CA GLU A 142 18.89 -7.51 -17.17
C GLU A 142 17.93 -6.91 -18.20
N ILE A 143 16.62 -7.00 -17.94
CA ILE A 143 15.60 -6.40 -18.81
C ILE A 143 15.87 -4.91 -18.97
N LEU A 144 15.99 -4.18 -17.85
CA LEU A 144 16.15 -2.74 -17.91
C LEU A 144 17.48 -2.32 -18.54
N ALA A 145 18.58 -3.01 -18.21
CA ALA A 145 19.92 -2.69 -18.70
C ALA A 145 20.09 -3.01 -20.20
N HIS A 146 19.47 -4.08 -20.70
CA HIS A 146 19.66 -4.52 -22.09
C HIS A 146 18.61 -3.98 -23.06
N THR A 147 17.36 -3.83 -22.63
CA THR A 147 16.26 -3.42 -23.53
C THR A 147 15.75 -2.01 -23.23
N GLY A 148 16.03 -1.46 -22.05
CA GLY A 148 15.44 -0.21 -21.57
C GLY A 148 13.96 -0.34 -21.21
N ASP A 149 13.38 -1.54 -21.21
CA ASP A 149 11.96 -1.76 -20.92
C ASP A 149 11.70 -1.69 -19.41
N ALA A 150 11.53 -0.46 -18.91
CA ALA A 150 11.18 -0.19 -17.52
C ALA A 150 9.83 -0.79 -17.13
N ARG A 151 8.89 -0.97 -18.07
CA ARG A 151 7.56 -1.53 -17.78
C ARG A 151 7.65 -3.02 -17.48
N LEU A 152 8.39 -3.77 -18.30
CA LEU A 152 8.61 -5.20 -18.11
C LEU A 152 9.50 -5.46 -16.88
N SER A 153 10.54 -4.65 -16.67
CA SER A 153 11.36 -4.69 -15.44
C SER A 153 10.49 -4.51 -14.19
N ASP A 154 9.63 -3.48 -14.18
CA ASP A 154 8.73 -3.23 -13.05
C ASP A 154 7.75 -4.37 -12.82
N ALA A 155 7.20 -4.97 -13.88
CA ALA A 155 6.26 -6.08 -13.78
C ALA A 155 6.88 -7.33 -13.13
N VAL A 156 8.15 -7.62 -13.42
CA VAL A 156 8.90 -8.71 -12.78
C VAL A 156 9.06 -8.46 -11.28
N LEU A 157 9.45 -7.23 -10.91
CA LEU A 157 9.62 -6.84 -9.50
C LEU A 157 8.28 -6.84 -8.76
N ASP A 158 7.23 -6.25 -9.35
CA ASP A 158 5.89 -6.19 -8.77
C ASP A 158 5.40 -7.59 -8.43
N ARG A 159 5.46 -8.53 -9.38
CA ARG A 159 5.05 -9.90 -9.14
C ARG A 159 5.85 -10.56 -8.02
N ALA A 160 7.18 -10.44 -8.03
CA ALA A 160 8.03 -11.07 -7.02
C ALA A 160 7.73 -10.56 -5.61
N PHE A 161 7.49 -9.25 -5.45
CA PHE A 161 7.14 -8.66 -4.17
C PHE A 161 5.72 -9.02 -3.73
N MET A 162 4.75 -9.10 -4.65
CA MET A 162 3.40 -9.59 -4.30
C MET A 162 3.44 -11.06 -3.83
N GLU A 163 4.21 -11.92 -4.49
CA GLU A 163 4.40 -13.32 -4.07
C GLU A 163 5.10 -13.42 -2.70
N LEU A 164 6.12 -12.59 -2.45
CA LEU A 164 6.80 -12.52 -1.16
C LEU A 164 5.88 -12.03 -0.03
N ILE A 165 5.03 -11.04 -0.32
CA ILE A 165 4.02 -10.52 0.60
C ILE A 165 3.04 -11.62 0.99
N LEU A 166 2.46 -12.33 0.00
CA LEU A 166 1.53 -13.45 0.26
C LEU A 166 2.20 -14.52 1.13
N LYS A 167 3.39 -14.99 0.72
CA LYS A 167 4.16 -16.01 1.45
C LYS A 167 4.44 -15.59 2.89
N THR A 168 4.70 -14.31 3.13
CA THR A 168 5.04 -13.81 4.47
C THR A 168 3.79 -13.59 5.32
N SER A 169 2.70 -13.07 4.75
CA SER A 169 1.43 -12.90 5.46
C SER A 169 0.79 -14.24 5.84
N GLU A 170 0.89 -15.26 4.97
CA GLU A 170 0.35 -16.60 5.23
C GLU A 170 1.12 -17.38 6.30
N LYS A 171 2.40 -17.04 6.51
CA LYS A 171 3.22 -17.60 7.59
C LYS A 171 2.97 -16.94 8.94
N SER A 172 2.26 -15.81 8.97
CA SER A 172 1.91 -15.17 10.23
C SER A 172 0.75 -15.91 10.90
N ASP A 173 0.70 -15.89 12.23
CA ASP A 173 -0.40 -16.47 13.00
C ASP A 173 -1.72 -15.65 12.93
N SER A 174 -1.78 -14.64 12.04
CA SER A 174 -2.93 -13.75 11.86
C SER A 174 -3.69 -14.11 10.58
N GLU A 175 -4.90 -14.66 10.76
CA GLU A 175 -5.83 -14.89 9.65
C GLU A 175 -6.19 -13.58 8.94
N PHE A 176 -6.36 -12.50 9.71
CA PHE A 176 -6.60 -11.16 9.16
C PHE A 176 -5.48 -10.73 8.22
N MET A 177 -4.22 -10.88 8.60
CA MET A 177 -3.08 -10.47 7.77
C MET A 177 -3.04 -11.27 6.46
N SER A 178 -3.30 -12.57 6.52
CA SER A 178 -3.43 -13.41 5.32
C SER A 178 -4.55 -12.90 4.40
N GLU A 179 -5.75 -12.67 4.94
CA GLU A 179 -6.90 -12.17 4.18
C GLU A 179 -6.65 -10.76 3.60
N TYR A 180 -6.09 -9.85 4.39
CA TYR A 180 -5.81 -8.46 4.00
C TYR A 180 -4.83 -8.38 2.82
N PHE A 181 -3.75 -9.16 2.87
CA PHE A 181 -2.76 -9.14 1.79
C PHE A 181 -3.20 -9.94 0.56
N LYS A 182 -4.02 -10.99 0.73
CA LYS A 182 -4.72 -11.63 -0.40
C LYS A 182 -5.64 -10.64 -1.13
N ALA A 183 -6.44 -9.87 -0.39
CA ALA A 183 -7.26 -8.80 -0.97
C ALA A 183 -6.41 -7.74 -1.67
N THR A 184 -5.30 -7.33 -1.06
CA THR A 184 -4.36 -6.34 -1.64
C THR A 184 -3.78 -6.82 -2.97
N VAL A 185 -3.27 -8.06 -3.03
CA VAL A 185 -2.73 -8.65 -4.27
C VAL A 185 -3.84 -8.89 -5.30
N PHE A 186 -5.04 -9.29 -4.86
CA PHE A 186 -6.20 -9.42 -5.72
C PHE A 186 -6.50 -8.09 -6.45
N TYR A 187 -6.59 -6.97 -5.73
CA TYR A 187 -6.85 -5.67 -6.37
C TYR A 187 -5.67 -5.15 -7.18
N ASN A 188 -4.44 -5.47 -6.80
CA ASN A 188 -3.27 -5.20 -7.64
C ASN A 188 -3.42 -5.91 -9.00
N ASN A 189 -3.80 -7.19 -9.00
CA ASN A 189 -4.05 -7.95 -10.22
C ASN A 189 -5.19 -7.37 -11.06
N VAL A 190 -6.31 -6.96 -10.44
CA VAL A 190 -7.41 -6.26 -11.12
C VAL A 190 -6.89 -5.02 -11.84
N LYS A 191 -6.13 -4.17 -11.13
CA LYS A 191 -5.56 -2.94 -11.68
C LYS A 191 -4.56 -3.23 -12.80
N THR A 192 -3.71 -4.23 -12.63
CA THR A 192 -2.71 -4.67 -13.60
C THR A 192 -3.36 -5.20 -14.88
N ALA A 193 -4.43 -5.99 -14.76
CA ALA A 193 -5.21 -6.47 -15.91
C ALA A 193 -5.84 -5.31 -16.70
N ILE A 194 -6.50 -4.38 -16.00
CA ILE A 194 -7.12 -3.21 -16.62
C ILE A 194 -6.08 -2.32 -17.32
N ARG A 195 -4.94 -2.06 -16.67
CA ARG A 195 -3.84 -1.27 -17.24
C ARG A 195 -3.21 -1.98 -18.44
N GLY A 196 -2.97 -3.28 -18.35
CA GLY A 196 -2.43 -4.08 -19.44
C GLY A 196 -3.36 -4.11 -20.65
N ALA A 197 -4.66 -4.24 -20.44
CA ALA A 197 -5.67 -4.17 -21.50
C ALA A 197 -5.72 -2.79 -22.17
N LYS A 198 -5.57 -1.70 -21.40
CA LYS A 198 -5.49 -0.33 -21.93
C LYS A 198 -4.20 -0.05 -22.72
N ALA A 199 -3.11 -0.68 -22.31
CA ALA A 199 -1.79 -0.48 -22.89
C ALA A 199 -1.44 -1.52 -23.97
N ASP A 200 -2.45 -2.26 -24.46
CA ASP A 200 -2.35 -3.31 -25.47
C ASP A 200 -1.20 -4.31 -25.19
N CYS A 201 -1.06 -4.70 -23.91
CA CYS A 201 -0.05 -5.65 -23.51
C CYS A 201 -0.35 -7.06 -24.07
N ASP A 202 0.70 -7.72 -24.57
CA ASP A 202 0.58 -9.10 -24.99
C ASP A 202 0.39 -10.07 -23.81
N ARG A 203 0.09 -11.32 -24.17
CA ARG A 203 -0.15 -12.40 -23.22
C ARG A 203 1.05 -12.69 -22.32
N ASP A 204 2.27 -12.56 -22.84
CA ASP A 204 3.48 -12.96 -22.12
C ASP A 204 3.84 -11.90 -21.06
N PHE A 205 3.69 -10.62 -21.38
CA PHE A 205 3.75 -9.54 -20.41
C PHE A 205 2.72 -9.74 -19.29
N LEU A 206 1.46 -10.02 -19.63
CA LEU A 206 0.40 -10.21 -18.63
C LEU A 206 0.63 -11.43 -17.73
N LYS A 207 1.21 -12.51 -18.27
CA LYS A 207 1.64 -13.65 -17.46
C LYS A 207 2.76 -13.27 -16.50
N ILE A 208 3.67 -12.38 -16.89
CA ILE A 208 4.72 -11.89 -15.99
C ILE A 208 4.13 -10.95 -14.93
N ALA A 209 3.22 -10.07 -15.30
CA ALA A 209 2.72 -9.02 -14.42
C ALA A 209 1.66 -9.47 -13.40
N ILE A 210 0.80 -10.44 -13.77
CA ILE A 210 -0.31 -10.86 -12.90
C ILE A 210 0.13 -12.02 -12.00
N CYS A 211 0.03 -11.81 -10.69
CA CYS A 211 0.37 -12.77 -9.64
C CYS A 211 -0.71 -13.85 -9.49
N ASP A 212 -0.33 -15.05 -9.07
CA ASP A 212 -1.30 -16.05 -8.63
C ASP A 212 -1.79 -15.69 -7.22
N VAL A 213 -3.11 -15.63 -7.03
CA VAL A 213 -3.75 -15.36 -5.72
C VAL A 213 -5.12 -16.01 -5.68
N GLN A 214 -5.54 -16.40 -4.47
CA GLN A 214 -6.83 -17.03 -4.24
C GLN A 214 -7.98 -16.19 -4.84
N ASP A 215 -8.97 -16.89 -5.42
CA ASP A 215 -10.19 -16.34 -6.02
C ASP A 215 -10.00 -15.40 -7.23
N PHE A 216 -8.77 -15.22 -7.73
CA PHE A 216 -8.51 -14.49 -8.96
C PHE A 216 -8.38 -15.45 -10.16
N PRO A 217 -9.31 -15.47 -11.13
CA PRO A 217 -9.30 -16.40 -12.26
C PRO A 217 -8.27 -15.96 -13.33
N ARG A 218 -6.99 -16.07 -13.01
CA ARG A 218 -5.85 -15.49 -13.73
C ARG A 218 -5.87 -15.76 -15.24
N SER A 219 -5.98 -17.01 -15.67
CA SER A 219 -5.96 -17.36 -17.10
C SER A 219 -7.09 -16.68 -17.88
N ARG A 220 -8.30 -16.69 -17.31
CA ARG A 220 -9.49 -16.09 -17.93
C ARG A 220 -9.36 -14.56 -18.01
N VAL A 221 -8.80 -13.92 -16.99
CA VAL A 221 -8.56 -12.47 -16.99
C VAL A 221 -7.49 -12.10 -18.01
N ILE A 222 -6.38 -12.84 -18.08
CA ILE A 222 -5.32 -12.61 -19.09
C ILE A 222 -5.90 -12.72 -20.51
N GLU A 223 -6.67 -13.78 -20.79
CA GLU A 223 -7.31 -13.96 -22.10
C GLU A 223 -8.26 -12.82 -22.48
N ALA A 224 -8.95 -12.25 -21.50
CA ALA A 224 -9.80 -11.08 -21.70
C ALA A 224 -8.98 -9.80 -21.92
N SER A 225 -7.90 -9.61 -21.16
CA SER A 225 -7.01 -8.44 -21.28
C SER A 225 -6.28 -8.33 -22.60
N VAL A 226 -5.88 -9.46 -23.19
CA VAL A 226 -5.33 -9.49 -24.55
C VAL A 226 -6.38 -9.08 -25.60
N LYS A 227 -7.68 -9.21 -25.31
CA LYS A 227 -8.77 -8.78 -26.21
C LYS A 227 -9.18 -7.32 -26.00
N GLY A 228 -8.56 -6.63 -25.03
CA GLY A 228 -8.81 -5.22 -24.73
C GLY A 228 -9.65 -4.97 -23.47
N LEU A 229 -9.97 -3.69 -23.26
CA LEU A 229 -10.56 -3.21 -22.01
C LEU A 229 -11.97 -3.76 -21.75
N GLU A 230 -12.88 -3.69 -22.73
CA GLU A 230 -14.28 -4.11 -22.53
C GLU A 230 -14.41 -5.59 -22.13
N PRO A 231 -13.75 -6.56 -22.82
CA PRO A 231 -13.74 -7.95 -22.36
C PRO A 231 -13.16 -8.13 -20.96
N THR A 232 -12.14 -7.35 -20.60
CA THR A 232 -11.53 -7.38 -19.27
C THR A 232 -12.52 -6.96 -18.20
N LEU A 233 -13.19 -5.82 -18.40
CA LEU A 233 -14.19 -5.32 -17.45
C LEU A 233 -15.39 -6.28 -17.35
N ASP A 234 -15.83 -6.88 -18.46
CA ASP A 234 -16.89 -7.90 -18.44
C ASP A 234 -16.51 -9.10 -17.55
N VAL A 235 -15.32 -9.67 -17.73
CA VAL A 235 -14.86 -10.81 -16.92
C VAL A 235 -14.71 -10.41 -15.45
N LEU A 236 -14.07 -9.27 -15.17
CA LEU A 236 -13.86 -8.79 -13.81
C LEU A 236 -15.17 -8.49 -13.08
N SER A 237 -16.17 -7.96 -13.81
CA SER A 237 -17.49 -7.63 -13.24
C SER A 237 -18.27 -8.87 -12.76
N LYS A 238 -17.88 -10.07 -13.21
CA LYS A 238 -18.50 -11.35 -12.84
C LYS A 238 -17.85 -12.00 -11.63
N ILE A 239 -16.80 -11.41 -11.07
CA ILE A 239 -16.10 -11.93 -9.90
C ILE A 239 -16.71 -11.31 -8.63
N SER A 240 -17.19 -12.16 -7.72
CA SER A 240 -17.76 -11.73 -6.44
C SER A 240 -16.72 -11.54 -5.34
N ALA A 241 -15.57 -12.20 -5.46
CA ALA A 241 -14.49 -12.13 -4.48
C ALA A 241 -14.10 -10.67 -4.19
N TYR A 242 -14.03 -10.34 -2.90
CA TYR A 242 -13.77 -8.99 -2.40
C TYR A 242 -14.69 -7.90 -2.99
N GLY A 243 -15.85 -8.22 -3.58
CA GLY A 243 -16.69 -7.22 -4.24
C GLY A 243 -16.06 -6.65 -5.52
N CYS A 244 -15.28 -7.44 -6.25
CA CYS A 244 -14.65 -7.05 -7.51
C CYS A 244 -15.65 -6.48 -8.54
N ASN A 245 -16.88 -7.00 -8.58
CA ASN A 245 -17.97 -6.46 -9.40
C ASN A 245 -18.21 -4.97 -9.14
N LYS A 246 -18.31 -4.57 -7.87
CA LYS A 246 -18.46 -3.15 -7.47
C LYS A 246 -17.20 -2.35 -7.78
N ALA A 247 -16.02 -2.93 -7.57
CA ALA A 247 -14.77 -2.28 -7.95
C ALA A 247 -14.76 -1.90 -9.45
N VAL A 248 -15.25 -2.78 -10.32
CA VAL A 248 -15.38 -2.50 -11.76
C VAL A 248 -16.40 -1.40 -12.05
N GLU A 249 -17.53 -1.35 -11.35
CA GLU A 249 -18.50 -0.25 -11.45
C GLU A 249 -17.85 1.10 -11.08
N GLU A 250 -17.11 1.14 -9.98
CA GLU A 250 -16.38 2.33 -9.53
C GLU A 250 -15.29 2.73 -10.54
N TYR A 251 -14.57 1.76 -11.11
CA TYR A 251 -13.59 2.03 -12.17
C TYR A 251 -14.22 2.66 -13.41
N LYS A 252 -15.42 2.22 -13.80
CA LYS A 252 -16.17 2.82 -14.92
C LYS A 252 -16.54 4.27 -14.64
N ALA A 253 -16.81 4.63 -13.39
CA ALA A 253 -17.00 6.03 -12.99
C ALA A 253 -15.67 6.80 -13.07
N SER A 254 -14.61 6.31 -12.43
CA SER A 254 -13.24 6.83 -12.62
C SER A 254 -12.17 5.90 -12.04
N PRO A 255 -10.92 5.96 -12.52
CA PRO A 255 -9.80 5.29 -11.86
C PRO A 255 -9.65 5.69 -10.38
N SER A 256 -9.90 6.96 -10.03
CA SER A 256 -9.85 7.41 -8.64
C SER A 256 -10.94 6.81 -7.75
N ALA A 257 -12.14 6.59 -8.29
CA ALA A 257 -13.23 5.93 -7.57
C ALA A 257 -12.90 4.46 -7.30
N PHE A 258 -12.28 3.76 -8.25
CA PHE A 258 -11.71 2.42 -8.01
C PHE A 258 -10.71 2.41 -6.85
N GLU A 259 -9.73 3.33 -6.84
CA GLU A 259 -8.74 3.39 -5.76
C GLU A 259 -9.39 3.63 -4.40
N LYS A 260 -10.37 4.54 -4.34
CA LYS A 260 -11.16 4.80 -3.12
C LYS A 260 -11.91 3.55 -2.67
N PHE A 261 -12.57 2.84 -3.59
CA PHE A 261 -13.27 1.60 -3.26
C PHE A 261 -12.34 0.56 -2.66
N VAL A 262 -11.15 0.37 -3.26
CA VAL A 262 -10.14 -0.59 -2.77
C VAL A 262 -9.67 -0.20 -1.37
N ASP A 263 -9.27 1.07 -1.17
CA ASP A 263 -8.84 1.57 0.14
C ASP A 263 -9.96 1.37 1.19
N ASN A 264 -11.22 1.70 0.87
CA ASN A 264 -12.36 1.55 1.78
C ASN A 264 -12.68 0.08 2.08
N ARG A 265 -12.54 -0.81 1.10
CA ARG A 265 -12.77 -2.25 1.31
C ARG A 265 -11.71 -2.85 2.22
N LEU A 266 -10.45 -2.50 2.03
CA LEU A 266 -9.35 -2.91 2.92
C LEU A 266 -9.54 -2.34 4.34
N MET A 267 -9.97 -1.08 4.46
CA MET A 267 -10.32 -0.48 5.75
C MET A 267 -11.50 -1.20 6.42
N SER A 268 -12.52 -1.58 5.65
CA SER A 268 -13.67 -2.33 6.17
C SER A 268 -13.24 -3.69 6.75
N LEU A 269 -12.37 -4.42 6.05
CA LEU A 269 -11.79 -5.67 6.55
C LEU A 269 -11.04 -5.44 7.88
N ALA A 270 -10.22 -4.39 7.95
CA ALA A 270 -9.51 -4.02 9.17
C ALA A 270 -10.47 -3.66 10.32
N LYS A 271 -11.56 -2.93 10.06
CA LYS A 271 -12.58 -2.63 11.08
C LYS A 271 -13.31 -3.88 11.55
N GLU A 272 -13.72 -4.74 10.64
CA GLU A 272 -14.50 -5.96 10.93
C GLU A 272 -13.71 -6.94 11.80
N LYS A 273 -12.43 -7.14 11.49
CA LYS A 273 -11.56 -8.13 12.15
C LYS A 273 -10.78 -7.53 13.31
N CYS A 274 -10.09 -6.40 13.11
CA CYS A 274 -9.16 -5.87 14.11
C CYS A 274 -9.85 -5.15 15.27
N LYS A 275 -10.98 -4.44 15.07
CA LYS A 275 -11.67 -3.73 16.19
C LYS A 275 -12.27 -4.68 17.21
N ARG A 276 -12.69 -5.87 16.75
CA ARG A 276 -13.38 -6.87 17.56
C ARG A 276 -12.45 -7.95 18.11
N SER A 277 -11.24 -8.07 17.55
CA SER A 277 -10.28 -9.04 18.04
C SER A 277 -9.82 -8.70 19.47
N GLY A 278 -9.85 -9.71 20.32
CA GLY A 278 -9.37 -9.68 21.71
C GLY A 278 -8.05 -10.42 21.91
N ASP A 279 -7.45 -10.94 20.84
CA ASP A 279 -6.23 -11.76 20.89
C ASP A 279 -5.33 -11.52 19.65
N GLY A 280 -4.06 -11.88 19.79
CA GLY A 280 -3.07 -11.85 18.72
C GLY A 280 -2.70 -10.45 18.23
N ALA A 281 -2.16 -10.40 17.00
CA ALA A 281 -1.57 -9.19 16.44
C ALA A 281 -2.57 -8.28 15.69
N ASP A 282 -3.81 -8.73 15.49
CA ASP A 282 -4.80 -8.05 14.65
C ASP A 282 -5.11 -6.62 15.10
N PRO A 283 -5.33 -6.33 16.40
CA PRO A 283 -5.59 -4.96 16.82
C PRO A 283 -4.41 -4.02 16.51
N ILE A 284 -3.17 -4.51 16.67
CA ILE A 284 -1.96 -3.72 16.46
C ILE A 284 -1.74 -3.42 14.98
N THR A 285 -1.99 -4.40 14.10
CA THR A 285 -1.93 -4.20 12.64
C THR A 285 -3.07 -3.31 12.14
N GLY A 286 -4.27 -3.43 12.72
CA GLY A 286 -5.39 -2.52 12.46
C GLY A 286 -5.05 -1.06 12.77
N TYR A 287 -4.38 -0.80 13.89
CA TYR A 287 -3.91 0.55 14.24
C TYR A 287 -2.89 1.12 13.26
N LEU A 288 -1.97 0.30 12.75
CA LEU A 288 -1.06 0.73 11.68
C LEU A 288 -1.84 1.11 10.41
N ILE A 289 -2.77 0.27 9.96
CA ILE A 289 -3.61 0.52 8.77
C ILE A 289 -4.43 1.80 8.95
N ALA A 290 -4.93 2.06 10.16
CA ALA A 290 -5.61 3.30 10.52
C ALA A 290 -4.70 4.51 10.29
N SER A 291 -3.52 4.51 10.92
CA SER A 291 -2.55 5.62 10.80
C SER A 291 -2.14 5.88 9.35
N GLU A 292 -1.85 4.84 8.56
CA GLU A 292 -1.49 5.02 7.14
C GLU A 292 -2.66 5.61 6.31
N THR A 293 -3.90 5.25 6.65
CA THR A 293 -5.08 5.83 5.99
C THR A 293 -5.29 7.30 6.36
N GLU A 294 -5.04 7.67 7.62
CA GLU A 294 -5.13 9.06 8.07
C GLU A 294 -4.14 9.96 7.33
N LYS A 295 -2.92 9.49 7.10
CA LYS A 295 -1.93 10.22 6.27
C LYS A 295 -2.44 10.46 4.86
N LYS A 296 -3.02 9.44 4.22
CA LYS A 296 -3.63 9.56 2.89
C LYS A 296 -4.74 10.60 2.88
N VAL A 297 -5.62 10.58 3.88
CA VAL A 297 -6.70 11.57 4.06
C VAL A 297 -6.14 12.98 4.18
N ILE A 298 -5.15 13.21 5.05
CA ILE A 298 -4.52 14.52 5.22
C ILE A 298 -3.93 15.00 3.89
N HIS A 299 -3.21 14.15 3.15
CA HIS A 299 -2.68 14.54 1.84
C HIS A 299 -3.77 14.94 0.83
N ILE A 300 -4.91 14.24 0.81
CA ILE A 300 -6.04 14.58 -0.07
C ILE A 300 -6.62 15.95 0.29
N ILE A 301 -6.84 16.20 1.59
CA ILE A 301 -7.36 17.48 2.08
C ILE A 301 -6.36 18.60 1.80
N ALA A 302 -5.10 18.43 2.19
CA ALA A 302 -4.03 19.41 1.96
C ALA A 302 -3.83 19.71 0.46
N SER A 303 -3.92 18.68 -0.40
CA SER A 303 -3.93 18.89 -1.84
C SER A 303 -5.13 19.72 -2.28
N GLY A 304 -6.34 19.37 -1.84
CA GLY A 304 -7.57 20.08 -2.17
C GLY A 304 -7.54 21.56 -1.78
N ILE A 305 -7.03 21.86 -0.57
CA ILE A 305 -6.83 23.24 -0.09
C ILE A 305 -5.85 23.98 -1.00
N ARG A 306 -4.66 23.41 -1.28
CA ARG A 306 -3.65 24.03 -2.14
C ARG A 306 -4.17 24.32 -3.55
N THR A 307 -4.99 23.42 -4.10
CA THR A 307 -5.57 23.55 -5.44
C THR A 307 -6.91 24.28 -5.46
N LYS A 308 -7.39 24.78 -4.31
CA LYS A 308 -8.71 25.42 -4.15
C LYS A 308 -9.84 24.59 -4.75
N THR A 309 -9.74 23.27 -4.61
CA THR A 309 -10.76 22.33 -5.07
C THR A 309 -11.98 22.44 -4.17
N ASN A 310 -13.17 22.44 -4.76
CA ASN A 310 -14.41 22.57 -4.00
C ASN A 310 -14.57 21.41 -3.00
N TYR A 311 -15.26 21.71 -1.89
CA TYR A 311 -15.47 20.80 -0.77
C TYR A 311 -16.02 19.43 -1.19
N GLU A 312 -17.07 19.39 -2.02
CA GLU A 312 -17.71 18.14 -2.43
C GLU A 312 -16.75 17.23 -3.22
N THR A 313 -15.96 17.79 -4.14
CA THR A 313 -14.98 17.03 -4.91
C THR A 313 -13.85 16.47 -4.03
N VAL A 314 -13.41 17.20 -2.99
CA VAL A 314 -12.42 16.66 -2.04
C VAL A 314 -13.06 15.54 -1.22
N LYS A 315 -14.27 15.76 -0.68
CA LYS A 315 -15.03 14.80 0.12
C LYS A 315 -15.31 13.49 -0.61
N GLU A 316 -15.70 13.57 -1.88
CA GLU A 316 -15.90 12.40 -2.76
C GLU A 316 -14.65 11.54 -2.90
N ARG A 317 -13.44 12.10 -2.73
CA ARG A 317 -12.16 11.38 -2.83
C ARG A 317 -11.64 10.86 -1.49
N LEU A 318 -12.26 11.24 -0.36
CA LEU A 318 -11.82 10.79 0.96
C LEU A 318 -12.09 9.32 1.17
N ARG A 319 -11.15 8.70 1.90
CA ARG A 319 -11.20 7.31 2.32
C ARG A 319 -11.91 7.23 3.66
N GLU A 320 -12.55 6.10 3.92
CA GLU A 320 -13.06 5.80 5.25
C GLU A 320 -11.91 5.73 6.25
N VAL A 321 -12.01 6.47 7.34
CA VAL A 321 -11.07 6.40 8.46
C VAL A 321 -11.44 5.26 9.41
N TYR A 322 -10.47 4.77 10.17
CA TYR A 322 -10.69 3.65 11.10
C TYR A 322 -11.60 4.03 12.27
N GLY A 323 -11.47 5.26 12.79
CA GLY A 323 -12.22 5.82 13.93
C GLY A 323 -13.71 5.53 13.88
#